data_AF-A0A0L7LQ33-F1
#
_entry.id   AF-A0A0L7LQ33-F1
#
_cell.length_a   1.000
_cell.length_b   1.000
_cell.length_c   1.000
_cell.angle_alpha   90.00
_cell.angle_beta   90.00
_cell.angle_gamma   90.00
#
_symmetry.space_group_name_H-M   'P 1'
#
loop_
_entity.id
_entity.type
_entity.pdbx_description
1 polymer ?
#
loop_
_entity_poly.entity_id
_entity_poly.type
_entity_poly.pdbx_seq_one_letter_code
_entity_poly.pdbx_strand_id
1 'polypeptide(L)'
;MFKRKPNNKWTWASPNGCYFNEIDYILTNTPAFVHNFDIVKKKISRRTIKNRRFIKSNHKLVKNLPKISREDGMQWENNFMQCLSRSNYIQSQYIAFESEMKKTIKKLPHSKGNKESLSAHTKYLLELRKQLYKERRTKSKKQEITQISKEINRELSKDMKMHRQEKLRTYIQKFGAVKKAYKELKNKKEWTENLKNGSGVKITSRPAIINEATNYYKDLFRLMHDDQPDMVRQNPSTAGRPKRDSCAVHKEDIPQNGITASYMGISETVVHFVLYEGVKARLIAARSAGGVPSDTRSPRDFVEFMGAGAFSKTVASCIAYPHEVARTRLREEGDKYRKFWQTLHTVWMEEGYRGVYRGLGTQLVRQIPNTAIMMSTYEAVVYLLTTHFNNNFYENT
;
A
#
# COMPACT_ATOMS: atom_id res chain seq x y z
N MET A 1 -0.13 -16.17 11.14
CA MET A 1 -0.26 -17.62 11.36
C MET A 1 0.08 -18.30 10.04
N PHE A 2 1.13 -19.13 9.99
CA PHE A 2 1.54 -19.79 8.76
C PHE A 2 1.12 -21.26 8.81
N LYS A 3 0.38 -21.72 7.78
CA LYS A 3 -0.16 -23.08 7.69
C LYS A 3 0.76 -23.94 6.82
N ARG A 4 1.02 -25.16 7.27
CA ARG A 4 1.82 -26.17 6.58
C ARG A 4 1.26 -26.48 5.17
N LYS A 5 2.14 -26.70 4.19
CA LYS A 5 1.75 -27.31 2.90
C LYS A 5 1.58 -28.82 3.08
N PRO A 6 0.60 -29.47 2.41
CA PRO A 6 0.21 -30.85 2.71
C PRO A 6 1.35 -31.88 2.61
N ASN A 7 2.33 -31.68 1.72
CA ASN A 7 3.41 -32.64 1.48
C ASN A 7 4.68 -32.46 2.34
N ASN A 8 4.77 -31.44 3.20
CA ASN A 8 5.96 -31.21 4.03
C ASN A 8 5.72 -31.66 5.47
N LYS A 9 6.60 -32.52 6.02
CA LYS A 9 6.61 -32.89 7.44
C LYS A 9 7.48 -31.91 8.22
N TRP A 10 6.92 -31.32 9.27
CA TRP A 10 7.65 -30.45 10.20
C TRP A 10 7.84 -31.20 11.51
N THR A 11 9.09 -31.57 11.81
CA THR A 11 9.44 -32.33 13.02
C THR A 11 10.17 -31.44 14.01
N TRP A 12 9.81 -31.53 15.29
CA TRP A 12 10.56 -30.89 16.37
C TRP A 12 11.01 -31.93 17.39
N ALA A 13 12.20 -31.73 17.94
CA ALA A 13 12.76 -32.57 19.01
C ALA A 13 12.54 -31.89 20.36
N SER A 14 11.86 -32.60 21.26
CA SER A 14 11.72 -32.22 22.66
C SER A 14 13.08 -32.13 23.35
N PRO A 15 13.26 -31.28 24.39
CA PRO A 15 14.44 -31.31 25.25
C PRO A 15 14.75 -32.70 25.84
N ASN A 16 13.76 -33.59 25.87
CA ASN A 16 13.87 -34.98 26.34
C ASN A 16 14.26 -35.97 25.21
N GLY A 17 14.59 -35.50 24.01
CA GLY A 17 15.09 -36.33 22.90
C GLY A 17 14.02 -37.09 22.10
N CYS A 18 12.74 -36.97 22.44
CA CYS A 18 11.64 -37.54 21.66
C CYS A 18 11.24 -36.61 20.49
N TYR A 19 11.07 -37.18 19.30
CA TYR A 19 10.63 -36.46 18.09
C TYR A 19 9.10 -36.54 17.97
N PHE A 20 8.44 -35.39 17.84
CA PHE A 20 7.00 -35.31 17.54
C PHE A 20 6.81 -34.72 16.14
N ASN A 21 5.93 -35.35 15.35
CA ASN A 21 5.88 -35.13 13.89
C ASN A 21 4.83 -34.13 13.41
N GLU A 22 4.13 -33.42 14.29
CA GLU A 22 2.98 -32.60 13.86
C GLU A 22 2.96 -31.24 14.54
N ILE A 23 3.57 -30.25 13.87
CA ILE A 23 3.33 -28.83 14.13
C ILE A 23 2.59 -28.25 12.93
N ASP A 24 1.30 -27.94 13.11
CA ASP A 24 0.44 -27.44 12.02
C ASP A 24 0.51 -25.93 11.82
N TYR A 25 0.87 -25.18 12.88
CA TYR A 25 0.86 -23.72 12.87
C TYR A 25 2.06 -23.13 13.60
N ILE A 26 2.71 -22.15 12.97
CA ILE A 26 3.74 -21.30 13.61
C ILE A 26 3.27 -19.85 13.59
N LEU A 27 3.37 -19.20 14.75
CA LEU A 27 3.12 -17.77 14.91
C LEU A 27 4.45 -17.02 14.83
N THR A 28 4.64 -16.26 13.74
CA THR A 28 5.81 -15.37 13.58
C THR A 28 5.36 -14.04 12.96
N ASN A 29 6.03 -12.96 13.39
CA ASN A 29 5.83 -11.62 12.84
C ASN A 29 6.67 -11.37 11.58
N THR A 30 7.54 -12.31 11.19
CA THR A 30 8.47 -12.15 10.06
C THR A 30 8.58 -13.44 9.22
N PRO A 31 7.59 -13.73 8.35
CA PRO A 31 7.51 -15.01 7.62
C PRO A 31 8.61 -15.21 6.57
N ALA A 32 9.28 -14.15 6.12
CA ALA A 32 10.31 -14.21 5.09
C ALA A 32 11.67 -14.76 5.56
N PHE A 33 11.87 -14.96 6.85
CA PHE A 33 13.12 -15.50 7.42
C PHE A 33 13.01 -16.99 7.81
N VAL A 34 11.84 -17.60 7.63
CA VAL A 34 11.62 -19.01 7.94
C VAL A 34 11.90 -19.82 6.66
N HIS A 35 13.15 -20.24 6.50
CA HIS A 35 13.55 -21.22 5.49
C HIS A 35 14.06 -22.49 6.20
N ASN A 36 13.81 -23.65 5.59
CA ASN A 36 14.16 -25.01 6.02
C ASN A 36 15.18 -25.07 7.17
N PHE A 37 14.72 -25.55 8.33
CA PHE A 37 15.62 -25.80 9.47
C PHE A 37 16.57 -26.94 9.12
N ASP A 38 17.82 -26.59 8.78
CA ASP A 38 18.95 -27.51 8.87
C ASP A 38 19.66 -27.36 10.23
N ILE A 39 20.14 -28.50 10.71
CA ILE A 39 20.61 -28.77 12.07
C ILE A 39 21.82 -27.91 12.44
N VAL A 40 21.66 -26.96 13.37
CA VAL A 40 22.81 -26.32 14.03
C VAL A 40 23.22 -27.13 15.26
N LYS A 41 24.20 -28.01 15.08
CA LYS A 41 24.95 -28.65 16.17
C LYS A 41 25.78 -27.58 16.92
N LYS A 42 25.29 -27.07 18.05
CA LYS A 42 26.06 -26.83 19.31
C LYS A 42 25.24 -26.01 20.33
N LYS A 43 25.29 -26.46 21.59
CA LYS A 43 24.78 -25.78 22.79
C LYS A 43 25.40 -24.38 22.91
N ILE A 44 24.58 -23.33 22.96
CA ILE A 44 24.98 -22.02 23.50
C ILE A 44 23.93 -21.60 24.53
N SER A 45 24.41 -21.25 25.73
CA SER A 45 23.61 -20.98 26.92
C SER A 45 22.87 -19.63 26.86
N ARG A 46 21.75 -19.55 27.59
CA ARG A 46 20.74 -18.48 27.56
C ARG A 46 21.17 -17.14 28.19
N ARG A 47 22.44 -16.71 28.15
CA ARG A 47 22.89 -15.45 28.79
C ARG A 47 23.61 -14.42 27.91
N THR A 48 23.76 -14.65 26.60
CA THR A 48 24.37 -13.67 25.68
C THR A 48 23.40 -13.24 24.56
N ILE A 49 22.28 -12.64 24.96
CA ILE A 49 21.46 -11.82 24.04
C ILE A 49 21.24 -10.45 24.71
N LYS A 50 22.33 -9.72 24.92
CA LYS A 50 22.31 -8.26 25.03
C LYS A 50 23.42 -7.70 24.16
N ASN A 51 23.03 -6.79 23.27
CA ASN A 51 23.88 -5.98 22.40
C ASN A 51 24.72 -6.72 21.34
N ARG A 52 24.05 -7.24 20.30
CA ARG A 52 24.50 -6.91 18.94
C ARG A 52 23.59 -5.82 18.39
N ARG A 53 23.99 -4.56 18.58
CA ARG A 53 23.66 -3.53 17.59
C ARG A 53 24.25 -4.06 16.29
N PHE A 54 23.44 -4.67 15.44
CA PHE A 54 23.82 -4.77 14.05
C PHE A 54 23.86 -3.33 13.56
N ILE A 55 25.08 -2.81 13.42
CA ILE A 55 25.34 -1.69 12.52
C ILE A 55 24.56 -2.05 11.27
N LYS A 56 23.51 -1.29 10.95
CA LYS A 56 22.93 -1.33 9.61
C LYS A 56 24.11 -1.07 8.69
N SER A 57 24.68 -2.12 8.10
CA SER A 57 25.56 -1.92 6.98
C SER A 57 24.66 -1.30 5.92
N ASN A 58 24.70 0.03 5.82
CA ASN A 58 24.06 0.77 4.74
C ASN A 58 24.67 0.41 3.37
N HIS A 59 25.60 -0.53 3.33
CA HIS A 59 25.84 -1.35 2.15
C HIS A 59 24.55 -2.12 1.83
N LYS A 60 23.71 -1.51 0.99
CA LYS A 60 22.89 -2.26 0.05
C LYS A 60 23.79 -3.35 -0.52
N LEU A 61 23.65 -4.60 -0.05
CA LEU A 61 24.18 -5.76 -0.77
C LEU A 61 23.83 -5.53 -2.23
N VAL A 62 24.84 -5.54 -3.09
CA VAL A 62 24.76 -5.18 -4.51
C VAL A 62 23.74 -6.12 -5.16
N LYS A 63 22.46 -5.76 -5.12
CA LYS A 63 21.33 -6.55 -5.66
C LYS A 63 21.33 -6.58 -7.20
N ASN A 64 22.28 -5.88 -7.82
CA ASN A 64 22.46 -5.78 -9.26
C ASN A 64 23.82 -6.35 -9.66
N LEU A 65 24.18 -7.53 -9.16
CA LEU A 65 25.24 -8.29 -9.81
C LEU A 65 24.72 -8.71 -11.19
N PRO A 66 25.51 -8.52 -12.26
CA PRO A 66 25.15 -9.07 -13.56
C PRO A 66 24.92 -10.58 -13.41
N LYS A 67 23.84 -11.11 -13.99
CA LYS A 67 23.62 -12.56 -14.02
C LYS A 67 24.72 -13.17 -14.90
N ILE A 68 25.65 -13.86 -14.28
CA ILE A 68 26.70 -14.63 -14.95
C ILE A 68 26.05 -15.91 -15.47
N SER A 69 26.28 -16.27 -16.74
CA SER A 69 25.84 -17.55 -17.27
C SER A 69 26.57 -18.69 -16.56
N ARG A 70 25.91 -19.83 -16.36
CA ARG A 70 26.53 -20.99 -15.72
C ARG A 70 27.73 -21.51 -16.53
N GLU A 71 27.68 -21.37 -17.85
CA GLU A 71 28.74 -21.74 -18.79
C GLU A 71 29.97 -20.83 -18.64
N ASP A 72 29.76 -19.50 -18.60
CA ASP A 72 30.84 -18.53 -18.36
C ASP A 72 31.52 -18.76 -17.01
N GLY A 73 30.73 -19.08 -15.97
CA GLY A 73 31.24 -19.41 -14.64
C GLY A 73 32.16 -20.62 -14.64
N MET A 74 31.73 -21.72 -15.29
CA MET A 74 32.56 -22.94 -15.42
C MET A 74 33.82 -22.68 -16.26
N GLN A 75 33.72 -21.87 -17.31
CA GLN A 75 34.89 -21.52 -18.13
C GLN A 75 35.92 -20.70 -17.34
N TRP A 76 35.47 -19.76 -16.52
CA TRP A 76 36.38 -18.98 -15.67
C TRP A 76 37.03 -19.85 -14.59
N GLU A 77 36.26 -20.73 -13.95
CA GLU A 77 36.78 -21.67 -12.96
C GLU A 77 37.88 -22.56 -13.56
N ASN A 78 37.67 -23.10 -14.76
CA ASN A 78 38.68 -23.88 -15.46
C ASN A 78 39.93 -23.05 -15.81
N ASN A 79 39.76 -21.81 -16.29
CA ASN A 79 40.90 -20.93 -16.57
C ASN A 79 41.71 -20.60 -15.29
N PHE A 80 41.04 -20.37 -14.16
CA PHE A 80 41.69 -20.10 -12.88
C PHE A 80 42.42 -21.33 -12.33
N MET A 81 41.82 -22.52 -12.46
CA MET A 81 42.47 -23.78 -12.07
C MET A 81 43.70 -24.07 -12.94
N GLN A 82 43.65 -23.72 -14.22
CA GLN A 82 44.80 -23.85 -15.13
C GLN A 82 45.94 -22.86 -14.82
N CYS A 83 45.64 -21.70 -14.22
CA CYS A 83 46.67 -20.77 -13.73
C CYS A 83 47.44 -21.33 -12.53
N LEU A 84 46.79 -22.13 -11.69
CA LEU A 84 47.41 -22.77 -10.52
C LEU A 84 48.28 -23.97 -10.92
N SER A 85 47.96 -24.65 -12.03
CA SER A 85 48.70 -25.83 -12.51
C SER A 85 49.87 -25.51 -13.46
N ARG A 86 50.09 -24.24 -13.82
CA ARG A 86 51.00 -23.84 -14.91
C ARG A 86 52.47 -23.74 -14.54
N SER A 87 52.80 -23.59 -13.26
CA SER A 87 54.18 -23.42 -12.81
C SER A 87 54.33 -23.80 -11.34
N ASN A 88 55.53 -24.24 -10.94
CA ASN A 88 55.85 -24.60 -9.54
C ASN A 88 56.22 -23.39 -8.66
N TYR A 89 56.27 -22.19 -9.23
CA TYR A 89 56.66 -20.96 -8.53
C TYR A 89 55.45 -20.07 -8.23
N ILE A 90 55.21 -19.82 -6.94
CA ILE A 90 54.06 -19.06 -6.41
C ILE A 90 53.93 -17.68 -7.06
N GLN A 91 55.05 -16.95 -7.27
CA GLN A 91 55.01 -15.61 -7.86
C GLN A 91 54.46 -15.59 -9.29
N SER A 92 54.83 -16.60 -10.09
CA SER A 92 54.35 -16.73 -11.46
C SER A 92 52.88 -17.16 -11.54
N GLN A 93 52.44 -18.01 -10.60
CA GLN A 93 51.01 -18.34 -10.43
C GLN A 93 50.20 -17.09 -10.07
N TYR A 94 50.72 -16.25 -9.17
CA TYR A 94 50.06 -15.01 -8.76
C TYR A 94 49.90 -14.02 -9.93
N ILE A 95 50.96 -13.80 -10.73
CA ILE A 95 50.91 -12.91 -11.90
C ILE A 95 49.92 -13.46 -12.94
N ALA A 96 49.94 -14.78 -13.20
CA ALA A 96 49.01 -15.41 -14.12
C ALA A 96 47.56 -15.25 -13.64
N PHE A 97 47.32 -15.47 -12.34
CA PHE A 97 46.02 -15.31 -11.70
C PHE A 97 45.52 -13.84 -11.76
N GLU A 98 46.40 -12.87 -11.46
CA GLU A 98 46.07 -11.45 -11.55
C GLU A 98 45.69 -11.05 -12.99
N SER A 99 46.41 -11.57 -13.98
CA SER A 99 46.13 -11.30 -15.39
C SER A 99 44.77 -11.85 -15.82
N GLU A 100 44.41 -13.05 -15.35
CA GLU A 100 43.14 -13.70 -15.68
C GLU A 100 41.97 -13.04 -14.93
N MET A 101 42.18 -12.61 -13.68
CA MET A 101 41.24 -11.75 -12.96
C MET A 101 40.97 -10.44 -13.70
N LYS A 102 42.01 -9.76 -14.21
CA LYS A 102 41.82 -8.52 -14.97
C LYS A 102 41.06 -8.76 -16.28
N LYS A 103 41.28 -9.89 -16.96
CA LYS A 103 40.54 -10.27 -18.18
C LYS A 103 39.07 -10.58 -17.89
N THR A 104 38.80 -11.37 -16.86
CA THR A 104 37.42 -11.73 -16.44
C THR A 104 36.64 -10.49 -15.99
N ILE A 105 37.26 -9.58 -15.24
CA ILE A 105 36.65 -8.29 -14.88
C ILE A 105 36.26 -7.47 -16.11
N LYS A 106 37.10 -7.41 -17.14
CA LYS A 106 36.77 -6.69 -18.39
C LYS A 106 35.62 -7.35 -19.16
N LYS A 107 35.54 -8.68 -19.16
CA LYS A 107 34.48 -9.46 -19.85
C LYS A 107 33.16 -9.48 -19.09
N LEU A 108 33.19 -9.32 -17.76
CA LEU A 108 31.98 -9.28 -16.95
C LEU A 108 31.03 -8.20 -17.48
N PRO A 109 29.72 -8.52 -17.64
CA PRO A 109 28.74 -7.52 -18.03
C PRO A 109 28.76 -6.47 -16.93
N HIS A 110 29.39 -5.32 -17.18
CA HIS A 110 29.29 -4.22 -16.24
C HIS A 110 27.80 -3.93 -16.17
N SER A 111 27.20 -4.06 -14.97
CA SER A 111 25.85 -3.54 -14.75
C SER A 111 25.88 -2.16 -15.38
N LYS A 112 25.14 -1.96 -16.47
CA LYS A 112 24.93 -0.64 -17.08
C LYS A 112 24.23 0.15 -15.99
N GLY A 113 24.99 0.66 -15.01
CA GLY A 113 24.50 1.64 -14.07
C GLY A 113 24.08 2.77 -14.96
N ASN A 114 22.76 3.02 -15.01
CA ASN A 114 22.12 4.02 -15.86
C ASN A 114 23.07 5.19 -16.12
N LYS A 115 23.80 5.15 -17.24
CA LYS A 115 24.86 6.14 -17.53
C LYS A 115 24.28 7.43 -18.11
N GLU A 116 22.98 7.54 -18.19
CA GLU A 116 22.30 8.57 -18.95
C GLU A 116 21.38 9.38 -18.04
N SER A 117 21.92 10.51 -17.56
CA SER A 117 21.33 11.85 -17.73
C SER A 117 22.03 12.89 -16.82
N LEU A 118 23.36 12.99 -16.87
CA LEU A 118 24.04 14.13 -16.24
C LEU A 118 24.07 15.27 -17.25
N SER A 119 23.71 16.48 -16.79
CA SER A 119 23.81 17.71 -17.57
C SER A 119 25.26 17.92 -18.05
N ALA A 120 25.42 18.55 -19.22
CA ALA A 120 26.73 18.90 -19.75
C ALA A 120 27.54 19.75 -18.75
N HIS A 121 26.86 20.64 -18.04
CA HIS A 121 27.47 21.47 -17.00
C HIS A 121 28.01 20.64 -15.82
N THR A 122 27.23 19.68 -15.33
CA THR A 122 27.65 18.76 -14.25
C THR A 122 28.87 17.93 -14.65
N LYS A 123 28.92 17.48 -15.92
CA LYS A 123 30.09 16.76 -16.47
C LYS A 123 31.32 17.65 -16.51
N TYR A 124 31.17 18.90 -16.94
CA TYR A 124 32.26 19.89 -16.95
C TYR A 124 32.82 20.11 -15.54
N LEU A 125 31.97 20.34 -14.54
CA LEU A 125 32.41 20.54 -13.15
C LEU A 125 33.15 19.32 -12.58
N LEU A 126 32.70 18.10 -12.92
CA LEU A 126 33.37 16.86 -12.51
C LEU A 126 34.77 16.73 -13.13
N GLU A 127 34.92 17.05 -14.41
CA GLU A 127 36.24 17.00 -15.06
C GLU A 127 37.15 18.12 -14.54
N LEU A 128 36.62 19.32 -14.30
CA LEU A 128 37.36 20.42 -13.66
C LEU A 128 37.88 20.02 -12.28
N ARG A 129 37.03 19.41 -11.44
CA ARG A 129 37.45 18.89 -10.12
C ARG A 129 38.56 17.84 -10.25
N LYS A 130 38.48 16.98 -11.26
CA LYS A 130 39.47 15.93 -11.52
C LYS A 130 40.82 16.51 -11.97
N GLN A 131 40.81 17.58 -12.76
CA GLN A 131 42.02 18.33 -13.12
C GLN A 131 42.66 18.95 -11.88
N LEU A 132 41.88 19.60 -11.01
CA LEU A 132 42.39 20.18 -9.76
C LEU A 132 43.01 19.14 -8.80
N TYR A 133 42.58 17.88 -8.87
CA TYR A 133 43.21 16.81 -8.09
C TYR A 133 44.56 16.35 -8.62
N LYS A 134 44.88 16.59 -9.91
CA LYS A 134 46.19 16.27 -10.49
C LYS A 134 47.26 17.28 -10.08
N GLU A 135 46.85 18.49 -9.71
CA GLU A 135 47.75 19.58 -9.36
C GLU A 135 48.22 19.52 -7.89
N ARG A 136 49.33 20.22 -7.58
CA ARG A 136 49.88 20.28 -6.21
C ARG A 136 48.89 20.95 -5.25
N ARG A 137 48.63 20.32 -4.10
CA ARG A 137 47.64 20.77 -3.09
C ARG A 137 48.09 22.03 -2.33
N THR A 138 47.74 23.21 -2.82
CA THR A 138 47.85 24.48 -2.08
C THR A 138 46.58 24.79 -1.27
N LYS A 139 46.64 25.74 -0.33
CA LYS A 139 45.47 26.15 0.49
C LYS A 139 44.34 26.74 -0.37
N SER A 140 44.68 27.55 -1.38
CA SER A 140 43.72 28.09 -2.38
C SER A 140 43.00 26.97 -3.12
N LYS A 141 43.75 26.02 -3.68
CA LYS A 141 43.17 24.90 -4.46
C LYS A 141 42.27 24.00 -3.62
N LYS A 142 42.56 23.83 -2.31
CA LYS A 142 41.66 23.12 -1.39
C LYS A 142 40.32 23.85 -1.23
N GLN A 143 40.33 25.19 -1.16
CA GLN A 143 39.11 25.99 -1.10
C GLN A 143 38.34 25.91 -2.42
N GLU A 144 39.02 25.99 -3.56
CA GLU A 144 38.42 25.82 -4.90
C GLU A 144 37.78 24.44 -5.08
N ILE A 145 38.48 23.36 -4.71
CA ILE A 145 37.93 21.99 -4.73
C ILE A 145 36.68 21.89 -3.85
N THR A 146 36.68 22.55 -2.69
CA THR A 146 35.54 22.57 -1.78
C THR A 146 34.35 23.30 -2.40
N GLN A 147 34.58 24.44 -3.04
CA GLN A 147 33.53 25.22 -3.69
C GLN A 147 32.95 24.48 -4.89
N ILE A 148 33.81 23.91 -5.75
CA ILE A 148 33.38 23.09 -6.89
C ILE A 148 32.63 21.85 -6.41
N SER A 149 33.05 21.23 -5.30
CA SER A 149 32.34 20.07 -4.74
C SER A 149 30.94 20.44 -4.23
N LYS A 150 30.77 21.62 -3.63
CA LYS A 150 29.45 22.13 -3.23
C LYS A 150 28.58 22.36 -4.46
N GLU A 151 29.14 22.94 -5.52
CA GLU A 151 28.40 23.22 -6.75
C GLU A 151 28.00 21.94 -7.49
N ILE A 152 28.91 20.96 -7.60
CA ILE A 152 28.61 19.63 -8.14
C ILE A 152 27.43 19.00 -7.40
N ASN A 153 27.40 19.06 -6.06
CA ASN A 153 26.31 18.46 -5.29
C ASN A 153 24.96 19.15 -5.53
N ARG A 154 24.97 20.48 -5.74
CA ARG A 154 23.76 21.25 -6.09
C ARG A 154 23.26 20.85 -7.47
N GLU A 155 24.13 20.82 -8.47
CA GLU A 155 23.78 20.46 -9.85
C GLU A 155 23.32 19.00 -9.97
N LEU A 156 24.01 18.06 -9.31
CA LEU A 156 23.56 16.66 -9.24
C LEU A 156 22.15 16.52 -8.64
N SER A 157 21.82 17.35 -7.65
CA SER A 157 20.48 17.35 -7.05
C SER A 157 19.42 17.87 -8.02
N LYS A 158 19.75 18.85 -8.87
CA LYS A 158 18.87 19.36 -9.93
C LYS A 158 18.68 18.32 -11.03
N ASP A 159 19.77 17.75 -11.54
CA ASP A 159 19.75 16.70 -12.57
C ASP A 159 18.89 15.50 -12.13
N MET A 160 19.03 15.07 -10.88
CA MET A 160 18.23 13.98 -10.32
C MET A 160 16.73 14.30 -10.22
N LYS A 161 16.36 15.56 -9.95
CA LYS A 161 14.95 16.00 -9.95
C LYS A 161 14.38 16.01 -11.36
N MET A 162 15.11 16.58 -12.31
CA MET A 162 14.74 16.62 -13.73
C MET A 162 14.54 15.21 -14.29
N HIS A 163 15.52 14.32 -14.07
CA HIS A 163 15.41 12.92 -14.51
C HIS A 163 14.17 12.20 -13.95
N ARG A 164 13.85 12.43 -12.67
CA ARG A 164 12.63 11.85 -12.06
C ARG A 164 11.36 12.39 -12.71
N GLN A 165 11.32 13.68 -13.02
CA GLN A 165 10.17 14.31 -13.69
C GLN A 165 10.02 13.80 -15.12
N GLU A 166 11.10 13.72 -15.89
CA GLU A 166 11.14 13.16 -17.25
C GLU A 166 10.61 11.72 -17.26
N LYS A 167 11.10 10.91 -16.31
CA LYS A 167 10.67 9.52 -16.16
C LYS A 167 9.20 9.41 -15.76
N LEU A 168 8.70 10.34 -14.94
CA LEU A 168 7.27 10.35 -14.60
C LEU A 168 6.44 10.78 -15.81
N ARG A 169 6.87 11.81 -16.57
CA ARG A 169 6.20 12.30 -17.78
C ARG A 169 6.07 11.22 -18.84
N THR A 170 7.16 10.52 -19.15
CA THR A 170 7.15 9.41 -20.12
C THR A 170 6.17 8.30 -19.72
N TYR A 171 6.09 7.96 -18.43
CA TYR A 171 5.12 6.98 -17.94
C TYR A 171 3.69 7.53 -17.93
N ILE A 172 3.48 8.81 -17.63
CA ILE A 172 2.16 9.44 -17.74
C ILE A 172 1.69 9.43 -19.19
N GLN A 173 2.55 9.76 -20.16
CA GLN A 173 2.21 9.68 -21.59
C GLN A 173 1.87 8.24 -22.01
N LYS A 174 2.62 7.24 -21.51
CA LYS A 174 2.37 5.83 -21.80
C LYS A 174 1.04 5.31 -21.22
N PHE A 175 0.67 5.73 -20.01
CA PHE A 175 -0.46 5.14 -19.27
C PHE A 175 -1.68 6.07 -19.10
N GLY A 176 -1.58 7.33 -19.50
CA GLY A 176 -2.62 8.36 -19.42
C GLY A 176 -2.95 8.87 -18.02
N ALA A 177 -2.33 8.35 -16.95
CA ALA A 177 -2.64 8.76 -15.58
C ALA A 177 -1.47 8.67 -14.59
N VAL A 178 -1.36 9.68 -13.74
CA VAL A 178 -0.26 9.86 -12.75
C VAL A 178 -0.21 8.73 -11.73
N LYS A 179 -1.35 8.33 -11.16
CA LYS A 179 -1.41 7.25 -10.16
C LYS A 179 -0.91 5.91 -10.72
N LYS A 180 -1.20 5.65 -12.01
CA LYS A 180 -0.79 4.43 -12.71
C LYS A 180 0.72 4.42 -12.92
N ALA A 181 1.27 5.51 -13.46
CA ALA A 181 2.70 5.73 -13.63
C ALA A 181 3.47 5.56 -12.30
N TYR A 182 2.94 6.10 -11.20
CA TYR A 182 3.57 5.98 -9.89
C TYR A 182 3.56 4.54 -9.35
N LYS A 183 2.44 3.82 -9.52
CA LYS A 183 2.31 2.42 -9.08
C LYS A 183 3.29 1.49 -9.82
N GLU A 184 3.47 1.70 -11.13
CA GLU A 184 4.46 1.01 -11.96
C GLU A 184 5.89 1.25 -11.48
N LEU A 185 6.25 2.53 -11.31
CA LEU A 185 7.58 2.94 -10.85
C LEU A 185 7.90 2.36 -9.47
N LYS A 186 6.90 2.19 -8.60
CA LYS A 186 7.05 1.60 -7.27
C LYS A 186 7.21 0.08 -7.31
N ASN A 187 6.36 -0.61 -8.06
CA ASN A 187 6.27 -2.08 -8.00
C ASN A 187 7.24 -2.78 -8.96
N LYS A 188 7.85 -2.06 -9.93
CA LYS A 188 8.73 -2.61 -10.98
C LYS A 188 8.12 -3.81 -11.74
N LYS A 189 6.80 -3.96 -11.66
CA LYS A 189 6.01 -5.00 -12.31
C LYS A 189 5.00 -4.30 -13.18
N GLU A 190 5.04 -4.61 -14.47
CA GLU A 190 4.02 -4.17 -15.42
C GLU A 190 2.65 -4.63 -14.90
N TRP A 191 1.75 -3.69 -14.67
CA TRP A 191 0.43 -3.92 -14.09
C TRP A 191 -0.46 -4.72 -15.05
N THR A 192 -0.24 -4.62 -16.35
CA THR A 192 -0.89 -5.47 -17.34
C THR A 192 0.06 -6.59 -17.74
N GLU A 193 -0.36 -7.83 -17.55
CA GLU A 193 0.27 -8.97 -18.21
C GLU A 193 0.12 -8.77 -19.72
N ASN A 194 1.25 -8.67 -20.43
CA ASN A 194 1.21 -8.44 -21.87
C ASN A 194 0.67 -9.70 -22.56
N LEU A 195 -0.49 -9.59 -23.22
CA LEU A 195 -1.00 -10.66 -24.08
C LEU A 195 -0.03 -10.85 -25.24
N LYS A 196 0.40 -12.09 -25.50
CA LYS A 196 1.15 -12.40 -26.71
C LYS A 196 0.18 -12.76 -27.82
N ASN A 197 0.40 -12.22 -29.00
CA ASN A 197 -0.35 -12.62 -30.20
C ASN A 197 -0.01 -14.05 -30.63
N GLY A 198 -0.79 -14.58 -31.57
CA GLY A 198 -0.45 -15.83 -32.26
C GLY A 198 0.95 -15.85 -32.89
N SER A 199 1.50 -14.67 -33.21
CA SER A 199 2.87 -14.46 -33.71
C SER A 199 3.94 -14.27 -32.62
N GLY A 200 3.57 -14.31 -31.34
CA GLY A 200 4.48 -14.17 -30.20
C GLY A 200 4.83 -12.72 -29.81
N VAL A 201 4.33 -11.71 -30.55
CA VAL A 201 4.52 -10.28 -30.24
C VAL A 201 3.67 -9.87 -29.03
N LYS A 202 4.25 -9.10 -28.11
CA LYS A 202 3.57 -8.61 -26.89
C LYS A 202 2.68 -7.40 -27.19
N ILE A 203 1.38 -7.52 -26.94
CA ILE A 203 0.43 -6.40 -26.96
C ILE A 203 0.29 -5.82 -25.56
N THR A 204 0.38 -4.48 -25.49
CA THR A 204 0.19 -3.68 -24.27
C THR A 204 -1.07 -2.81 -24.31
N SER A 205 -1.61 -2.54 -25.50
CA SER A 205 -2.74 -1.62 -25.71
C SER A 205 -4.09 -2.33 -25.52
N ARG A 206 -4.97 -1.78 -24.68
CA ARG A 206 -6.27 -2.39 -24.34
C ARG A 206 -7.15 -2.70 -25.57
N PRO A 207 -7.33 -1.79 -26.57
CA PRO A 207 -8.07 -2.10 -27.80
C PRO A 207 -7.47 -3.28 -28.57
N ALA A 208 -6.14 -3.35 -28.63
CA ALA A 208 -5.45 -4.39 -29.35
C ALA A 208 -5.55 -5.75 -28.64
N ILE A 209 -5.54 -5.78 -27.30
CA ILE A 209 -5.80 -6.98 -26.49
C ILE A 209 -7.22 -7.50 -26.73
N ILE A 210 -8.21 -6.59 -26.77
CA ILE A 210 -9.62 -6.96 -27.03
C ILE A 210 -9.77 -7.54 -28.44
N ASN A 211 -9.14 -6.94 -29.45
CA ASN A 211 -9.20 -7.43 -30.83
C ASN A 211 -8.57 -8.82 -30.97
N GLU A 212 -7.38 -9.03 -30.40
CA GLU A 212 -6.70 -10.34 -30.47
C GLU A 212 -7.53 -11.43 -29.76
N ALA A 213 -8.05 -11.13 -28.56
CA ALA A 213 -8.91 -12.06 -27.84
C ALA A 213 -10.20 -12.36 -28.61
N THR A 214 -10.79 -11.35 -29.26
CA THR A 214 -12.00 -11.53 -30.08
C THR A 214 -11.73 -12.44 -31.28
N ASN A 215 -10.59 -12.29 -31.94
CA ASN A 215 -10.20 -13.16 -33.05
C ASN A 215 -9.97 -14.60 -32.58
N TYR A 216 -9.25 -14.78 -31.47
CA TYR A 216 -9.05 -16.10 -30.86
C TYR A 216 -10.38 -16.82 -30.58
N TYR A 217 -11.36 -16.14 -29.96
CA TYR A 217 -12.66 -16.74 -29.70
C TYR A 217 -13.46 -17.01 -30.98
N LYS A 218 -13.40 -16.13 -31.98
CA LYS A 218 -14.04 -16.37 -33.28
C LYS A 218 -13.51 -17.64 -33.94
N ASP A 219 -12.20 -17.85 -33.91
CA ASP A 219 -11.56 -19.03 -34.47
C ASP A 219 -11.91 -20.28 -33.66
N LEU A 220 -11.93 -20.19 -32.34
CA LEU A 220 -12.37 -21.26 -31.45
C LEU A 220 -13.83 -21.68 -31.72
N PHE A 221 -14.74 -20.72 -31.87
CA PHE A 221 -16.16 -21.00 -32.15
C PHE A 221 -16.37 -21.56 -33.56
N ARG A 222 -15.60 -21.11 -34.57
CA ARG A 222 -15.64 -21.70 -35.91
C ARG A 222 -15.23 -23.18 -35.89
N LEU A 223 -14.14 -23.51 -35.20
CA LEU A 223 -13.66 -24.89 -35.07
C LEU A 223 -14.67 -25.80 -34.33
N MET A 224 -15.49 -25.25 -33.44
CA MET A 224 -16.54 -26.01 -32.75
C MET A 224 -17.81 -26.22 -33.59
N HIS A 225 -17.97 -25.51 -34.71
CA HIS A 225 -19.17 -25.56 -35.55
C HIS A 225 -18.98 -26.31 -36.88
N ASP A 226 -17.76 -26.74 -37.23
CA ASP A 226 -17.51 -27.56 -38.43
C ASP A 226 -17.83 -29.07 -38.25
N ASP A 227 -18.11 -29.54 -37.01
CA ASP A 227 -18.40 -30.95 -36.71
C ASP A 227 -19.91 -31.33 -36.75
N GLN A 228 -20.80 -30.46 -37.27
CA GLN A 228 -22.21 -30.83 -37.48
C GLN A 228 -22.71 -30.44 -38.89
N PRO A 229 -23.05 -31.43 -39.75
CA PRO A 229 -23.76 -31.13 -40.99
C PRO A 229 -25.23 -30.82 -40.68
N ASP A 230 -25.67 -29.65 -41.17
CA ASP A 230 -27.03 -29.24 -41.51
C ASP A 230 -28.19 -29.77 -40.66
N MET A 231 -28.65 -28.96 -39.70
CA MET A 231 -30.07 -28.94 -39.33
C MET A 231 -30.63 -27.52 -39.35
N VAL A 232 -31.22 -27.19 -40.50
CA VAL A 232 -32.26 -26.16 -40.62
C VAL A 232 -33.40 -26.51 -39.66
N ARG A 233 -33.69 -25.67 -38.67
CA ARG A 233 -35.06 -25.49 -38.14
C ARG A 233 -35.25 -24.20 -37.33
N GLN A 234 -35.98 -23.29 -37.96
CA GLN A 234 -37.16 -22.57 -37.47
C GLN A 234 -37.04 -21.74 -36.17
N ASN A 235 -37.14 -20.42 -36.38
CA ASN A 235 -37.63 -19.49 -35.37
C ASN A 235 -39.02 -19.92 -34.87
N PRO A 236 -39.28 -19.73 -33.56
CA PRO A 236 -40.46 -18.98 -33.18
C PRO A 236 -40.08 -17.78 -32.29
N SER A 237 -40.78 -16.70 -32.57
CA SER A 237 -40.76 -15.39 -31.94
C SER A 237 -41.08 -15.39 -30.43
N THR A 238 -40.67 -14.28 -29.81
CA THR A 238 -41.19 -13.67 -28.57
C THR A 238 -40.75 -14.21 -27.21
N ALA A 239 -39.60 -13.73 -26.73
CA ALA A 239 -39.47 -13.16 -25.38
C ALA A 239 -38.37 -12.09 -25.40
N GLY A 240 -38.78 -10.82 -25.54
CA GLY A 240 -37.88 -9.68 -25.62
C GLY A 240 -37.01 -9.55 -24.37
N ARG A 241 -35.69 -9.65 -24.54
CA ARG A 241 -34.72 -9.05 -23.62
C ARG A 241 -34.18 -7.77 -24.27
N PRO A 242 -34.14 -6.65 -23.54
CA PRO A 242 -33.79 -5.38 -24.15
C PRO A 242 -32.32 -5.38 -24.57
N LYS A 243 -32.10 -4.91 -25.80
CA LYS A 243 -30.80 -4.47 -26.32
C LYS A 243 -30.19 -3.49 -25.32
N ARG A 244 -28.92 -3.71 -24.95
CA ARG A 244 -28.09 -2.62 -24.44
C ARG A 244 -27.25 -2.12 -25.59
N ASP A 245 -27.77 -1.11 -26.25
CA ASP A 245 -27.01 -0.30 -27.19
C ASP A 245 -25.81 0.31 -26.44
N SER A 246 -24.62 -0.02 -26.92
CA SER A 246 -23.37 0.61 -26.52
C SER A 246 -23.27 1.97 -27.21
N CYS A 247 -24.02 2.95 -26.74
CA CYS A 247 -23.78 4.37 -27.02
C CYS A 247 -24.62 5.24 -26.08
N ALA A 248 -24.28 5.23 -24.79
CA ALA A 248 -24.72 6.25 -23.85
C ALA A 248 -23.55 6.64 -22.96
N VAL A 249 -23.10 7.86 -23.22
CA VAL A 249 -22.34 8.75 -22.35
C VAL A 249 -22.61 8.50 -20.86
N HIS A 250 -21.54 8.50 -20.05
CA HIS A 250 -21.51 8.73 -18.60
C HIS A 250 -22.89 8.78 -17.91
N LYS A 251 -23.34 7.64 -17.40
CA LYS A 251 -24.15 7.61 -16.19
C LYS A 251 -23.37 6.76 -15.19
N GLU A 252 -22.93 7.40 -14.13
CA GLU A 252 -22.42 6.71 -12.95
C GLU A 252 -23.47 5.70 -12.52
N ASP A 253 -23.26 4.42 -12.83
CA ASP A 253 -23.87 3.33 -12.08
C ASP A 253 -23.24 3.38 -10.69
N ILE A 254 -23.70 4.33 -9.87
CA ILE A 254 -23.47 4.33 -8.44
C ILE A 254 -23.93 2.94 -8.00
N PRO A 255 -23.06 2.08 -7.45
CA PRO A 255 -23.49 0.74 -7.06
C PRO A 255 -24.64 0.91 -6.07
N GLN A 256 -25.85 0.56 -6.50
CA GLN A 256 -27.09 0.74 -5.73
C GLN A 256 -26.99 0.10 -4.34
N ASN A 257 -26.09 -0.87 -4.20
CA ASN A 257 -25.72 -1.58 -2.98
C ASN A 257 -25.17 -0.64 -1.88
N GLY A 258 -24.52 0.48 -2.24
CA GLY A 258 -24.01 1.46 -1.28
C GLY A 258 -25.05 2.51 -0.85
N ILE A 259 -26.08 2.72 -1.66
CA ILE A 259 -27.11 3.74 -1.43
C ILE A 259 -28.04 3.31 -0.29
N THR A 260 -28.45 2.03 -0.26
CA THR A 260 -29.29 1.46 0.82
C THR A 260 -28.62 1.55 2.19
N ALA A 261 -27.31 1.27 2.26
CA ALA A 261 -26.53 1.42 3.48
C ALA A 261 -26.41 2.90 3.91
N SER A 262 -26.51 3.84 2.98
CA SER A 262 -26.46 5.27 3.26
C SER A 262 -27.81 5.80 3.75
N TYR A 263 -28.94 5.29 3.24
CA TYR A 263 -30.28 5.56 3.78
C TYR A 263 -30.44 5.09 5.23
N MET A 264 -29.85 3.95 5.58
CA MET A 264 -29.84 3.49 6.98
C MET A 264 -29.05 4.44 7.91
N GLY A 265 -28.06 5.16 7.38
CA GLY A 265 -27.37 6.21 8.16
C GLY A 265 -28.26 7.39 8.51
N ILE A 266 -29.31 7.66 7.72
CA ILE A 266 -30.31 8.70 8.06
C ILE A 266 -31.14 8.24 9.27
N SER A 267 -31.45 6.95 9.38
CA SER A 267 -32.20 6.41 10.53
C SER A 267 -31.47 6.65 11.87
N GLU A 268 -30.14 6.63 11.90
CA GLU A 268 -29.36 6.97 13.09
C GLU A 268 -29.65 8.40 13.58
N THR A 269 -29.73 9.35 12.65
CA THR A 269 -30.02 10.76 13.00
C THR A 269 -31.44 10.95 13.52
N VAL A 270 -32.40 10.22 12.96
CA VAL A 270 -33.80 10.23 13.42
C VAL A 270 -33.90 9.66 14.83
N VAL A 271 -33.27 8.50 15.09
CA VAL A 271 -33.26 7.88 16.43
C VAL A 271 -32.58 8.80 17.44
N HIS A 272 -31.46 9.42 17.08
CA HIS A 272 -30.78 10.39 17.94
C HIS A 272 -31.68 11.57 18.31
N PHE A 273 -32.38 12.16 17.32
CA PHE A 273 -33.25 13.30 17.56
C PHE A 273 -34.44 12.96 18.45
N VAL A 274 -35.09 11.81 18.22
CA VAL A 274 -36.21 11.34 19.06
C VAL A 274 -35.75 11.09 20.49
N LEU A 275 -34.60 10.45 20.69
CA LEU A 275 -34.04 10.23 22.02
C LEU A 275 -33.66 11.55 22.69
N TYR A 276 -33.02 12.46 21.95
CA TYR A 276 -32.62 13.76 22.46
C TYR A 276 -33.81 14.59 22.91
N GLU A 277 -34.85 14.72 22.09
CA GLU A 277 -36.06 15.47 22.44
C GLU A 277 -36.79 14.81 23.62
N GLY A 278 -36.81 13.48 23.71
CA GLY A 278 -37.37 12.76 24.86
C GLY A 278 -36.61 13.02 26.18
N VAL A 279 -35.27 13.03 26.14
CA VAL A 279 -34.44 13.32 27.32
C VAL A 279 -34.54 14.80 27.69
N LYS A 280 -34.52 15.69 26.71
CA LYS A 280 -34.69 17.14 26.88
C LYS A 280 -36.04 17.50 27.47
N ALA A 281 -37.13 16.88 26.99
CA ALA A 281 -38.47 17.07 27.56
C ALA A 281 -38.54 16.65 29.03
N ARG A 282 -37.88 15.55 29.41
CA ARG A 282 -37.77 15.12 30.81
C ARG A 282 -36.95 16.08 31.68
N LEU A 283 -35.85 16.61 31.16
CA LEU A 283 -35.04 17.62 31.85
C LEU A 283 -35.82 18.91 32.09
N ILE A 284 -36.55 19.38 31.08
CA ILE A 284 -37.40 20.57 31.20
C ILE A 284 -38.54 20.34 32.19
N ALA A 285 -39.23 19.20 32.12
CA ALA A 285 -40.31 18.85 33.05
C ALA A 285 -39.82 18.73 34.51
N ALA A 286 -38.65 18.12 34.73
CA ALA A 286 -38.03 18.04 36.05
C ALA A 286 -37.65 19.42 36.60
N ARG A 287 -37.26 20.36 35.72
CA ARG A 287 -36.97 21.76 36.10
C ARG A 287 -38.23 22.56 36.40
N SER A 288 -39.29 22.39 35.61
CA SER A 288 -40.60 23.01 35.86
C SER A 288 -41.21 22.56 37.18
N ALA A 289 -40.96 21.33 37.61
CA ALA A 289 -41.34 20.84 38.93
C ALA A 289 -40.48 21.41 40.08
N GLY A 290 -39.28 21.94 39.79
CA GLY A 290 -38.33 22.47 40.77
C GLY A 290 -38.42 23.98 41.05
N GLY A 291 -39.37 24.70 40.45
CA GLY A 291 -39.70 26.10 40.82
C GLY A 291 -38.66 27.18 40.50
N VAL A 292 -37.64 26.93 39.67
CA VAL A 292 -36.58 27.91 39.36
C VAL A 292 -36.99 28.82 38.18
N PRO A 293 -37.06 30.17 38.34
CA PRO A 293 -37.42 31.08 37.25
C PRO A 293 -36.34 31.12 36.17
N SER A 294 -36.79 31.13 34.92
CA SER A 294 -36.01 30.93 33.70
C SER A 294 -35.67 32.25 33.01
N ASP A 295 -34.71 33.03 33.52
CA ASP A 295 -34.33 34.28 32.84
C ASP A 295 -32.83 34.48 32.57
N THR A 296 -31.98 33.51 32.92
CA THR A 296 -30.59 33.48 32.44
C THR A 296 -30.22 32.05 32.05
N ARG A 297 -29.83 31.85 30.78
CA ARG A 297 -29.28 30.56 30.32
C ARG A 297 -27.93 30.35 30.98
N SER A 298 -27.93 29.61 32.08
CA SER A 298 -26.71 29.31 32.82
C SER A 298 -25.82 28.34 32.03
N PRO A 299 -24.47 28.46 32.12
CA PRO A 299 -23.55 27.47 31.56
C PRO A 299 -23.88 26.03 32.01
N ARG A 300 -24.46 25.88 33.21
CA ARG A 300 -24.93 24.60 33.72
C ARG A 300 -26.04 23.97 32.86
N ASP A 301 -27.00 24.77 32.39
CA ASP A 301 -28.09 24.30 31.53
C ASP A 301 -27.53 23.75 30.22
N PHE A 302 -26.51 24.43 29.67
CA PHE A 302 -25.84 23.99 28.46
C PHE A 302 -25.10 22.66 28.65
N VAL A 303 -24.39 22.49 29.77
CA VAL A 303 -23.71 21.22 30.11
C VAL A 303 -24.72 20.08 30.31
N GLU A 304 -25.88 20.35 30.92
CA GLU A 304 -26.95 19.36 31.09
C GLU A 304 -27.57 18.94 29.75
N PHE A 305 -27.92 19.89 28.87
CA PHE A 305 -28.42 19.57 27.52
C PHE A 305 -27.36 18.89 26.64
N MET A 306 -26.09 19.25 26.81
CA MET A 306 -24.97 18.59 26.17
C MET A 306 -24.81 17.14 26.63
N GLY A 307 -24.87 16.89 27.94
CA GLY A 307 -24.83 15.54 28.50
C GLY A 307 -25.98 14.68 27.97
N ALA A 308 -27.18 15.25 27.91
CA ALA A 308 -28.34 14.62 27.29
C ALA A 308 -28.13 14.31 25.80
N GLY A 309 -27.53 15.24 25.05
CA GLY A 309 -27.18 15.04 23.64
C GLY A 309 -26.14 13.93 23.45
N ALA A 310 -25.07 13.93 24.24
CA ALA A 310 -24.01 12.93 24.19
C ALA A 310 -24.54 11.52 24.55
N PHE A 311 -25.37 11.42 25.59
CA PHE A 311 -26.02 10.17 25.98
C PHE A 311 -26.95 9.65 24.89
N SER A 312 -27.85 10.50 24.39
CA SER A 312 -28.80 10.14 23.33
C SER A 312 -28.09 9.71 22.06
N LYS A 313 -26.97 10.35 21.72
CA LYS A 313 -26.16 9.98 20.56
C LYS A 313 -25.46 8.64 20.76
N THR A 314 -24.94 8.38 21.94
CA THR A 314 -24.30 7.11 22.28
C THR A 314 -25.29 5.94 22.14
N VAL A 315 -26.51 6.11 22.68
CA VAL A 315 -27.57 5.10 22.58
C VAL A 315 -28.01 4.91 21.13
N ALA A 316 -28.21 6.01 20.38
CA ALA A 316 -28.57 5.95 18.96
C ALA A 316 -27.50 5.22 18.13
N SER A 317 -26.21 5.55 18.33
CA SER A 317 -25.12 4.89 17.62
C SER A 317 -24.99 3.41 18.00
N CYS A 318 -25.28 3.01 19.25
CA CYS A 318 -25.34 1.59 19.64
C CYS A 318 -26.46 0.83 18.90
N ILE A 319 -27.64 1.44 18.76
CA ILE A 319 -28.78 0.83 18.06
C ILE A 319 -28.52 0.76 16.55
N ALA A 320 -27.98 1.83 15.98
CA ALA A 320 -27.71 1.93 14.54
C ALA A 320 -26.42 1.23 14.13
N TYR A 321 -25.54 0.83 15.06
CA TYR A 321 -24.22 0.26 14.76
C TYR A 321 -24.20 -0.89 13.72
N PRO A 322 -25.16 -1.83 13.72
CA PRO A 322 -25.20 -2.91 12.72
C PRO A 322 -25.18 -2.40 11.27
N HIS A 323 -25.74 -1.22 11.01
CA HIS A 323 -25.72 -0.62 9.68
C HIS A 323 -24.32 -0.15 9.26
N GLU A 324 -23.49 0.33 10.20
CA GLU A 324 -22.13 0.77 9.92
C GLU A 324 -21.25 -0.41 9.51
N VAL A 325 -21.41 -1.55 10.19
CA VAL A 325 -20.70 -2.79 9.84
C VAL A 325 -21.15 -3.29 8.47
N ALA A 326 -22.45 -3.33 8.20
CA ALA A 326 -22.95 -3.73 6.87
C ALA A 326 -22.44 -2.78 5.77
N ARG A 327 -22.40 -1.46 6.04
CA ARG A 327 -21.88 -0.45 5.10
C ARG A 327 -20.40 -0.63 4.78
N THR A 328 -19.58 -0.96 5.78
CA THR A 328 -18.14 -1.18 5.57
C THR A 328 -17.88 -2.45 4.77
N ARG A 329 -18.60 -3.55 5.05
CA ARG A 329 -18.50 -4.81 4.31
C ARG A 329 -18.99 -4.70 2.87
N LEU A 330 -20.06 -3.94 2.61
CA LEU A 330 -20.54 -3.65 1.25
C LEU A 330 -19.56 -2.81 0.42
N ARG A 331 -18.60 -2.13 1.06
CA ARG A 331 -17.54 -1.36 0.40
C ARG A 331 -16.26 -2.16 0.16
N GLU A 332 -16.13 -3.34 0.76
CA GLU A 332 -15.01 -4.24 0.47
C GLU A 332 -15.15 -4.79 -0.96
N GLU A 333 -14.08 -4.75 -1.75
CA GLU A 333 -14.08 -5.31 -3.12
C GLU A 333 -14.21 -6.84 -3.05
N GLY A 334 -15.36 -7.38 -3.46
CA GLY A 334 -15.62 -8.81 -3.53
C GLY A 334 -17.08 -9.14 -3.85
N ASP A 335 -17.34 -10.34 -4.37
CA ASP A 335 -18.70 -10.77 -4.76
C ASP A 335 -19.53 -11.35 -3.58
N LYS A 336 -18.92 -11.39 -2.39
CA LYS A 336 -19.52 -11.98 -1.19
C LYS A 336 -20.65 -11.13 -0.60
N TYR A 337 -20.57 -9.81 -0.72
CA TYR A 337 -21.50 -8.87 -0.08
C TYR A 337 -22.22 -8.02 -1.14
N ARG A 338 -23.42 -8.45 -1.55
CA ARG A 338 -24.20 -7.77 -2.61
C ARG A 338 -25.40 -6.97 -2.08
N LYS A 339 -26.13 -7.51 -1.11
CA LYS A 339 -27.32 -6.87 -0.52
C LYS A 339 -27.08 -6.54 0.96
N PHE A 340 -27.67 -5.45 1.45
CA PHE A 340 -27.53 -5.03 2.86
C PHE A 340 -27.98 -6.12 3.85
N TRP A 341 -29.21 -6.61 3.72
CA TRP A 341 -29.74 -7.66 4.61
C TRP A 341 -29.00 -8.99 4.49
N GLN A 342 -28.59 -9.36 3.26
CA GLN A 342 -27.76 -10.55 3.03
C GLN A 342 -26.40 -10.41 3.73
N THR A 343 -25.79 -9.23 3.66
CA THR A 343 -24.50 -8.94 4.30
C THR A 343 -24.62 -9.03 5.81
N LEU A 344 -25.66 -8.40 6.39
CA LEU A 344 -25.88 -8.44 7.83
C LEU A 344 -26.15 -9.87 8.33
N HIS A 345 -26.98 -10.63 7.62
CA HIS A 345 -27.24 -12.04 7.92
C HIS A 345 -25.97 -12.89 7.82
N THR A 346 -25.14 -12.67 6.79
CA THR A 346 -23.87 -13.40 6.60
C THR A 346 -22.89 -13.09 7.73
N VAL A 347 -22.75 -11.83 8.14
CA VAL A 347 -21.90 -11.43 9.27
C VAL A 347 -22.40 -12.05 10.57
N TRP A 348 -23.71 -12.07 10.78
CA TRP A 348 -24.30 -12.71 11.96
C TRP A 348 -24.00 -14.22 12.01
N MET A 349 -24.11 -14.92 10.89
CA MET A 349 -23.84 -16.36 10.83
C MET A 349 -22.34 -16.72 10.95
N GLU A 350 -21.45 -15.92 10.36
CA GLU A 350 -20.02 -16.22 10.32
C GLU A 350 -19.24 -15.73 11.55
N GLU A 351 -19.54 -14.52 12.03
CA GLU A 351 -18.80 -13.85 13.11
C GLU A 351 -19.63 -13.71 14.40
N GLY A 352 -20.92 -14.06 14.36
CA GLY A 352 -21.84 -13.96 15.51
C GLY A 352 -22.13 -12.51 15.92
N TYR A 353 -22.68 -12.36 17.13
CA TYR A 353 -22.98 -11.06 17.73
C TYR A 353 -21.74 -10.15 17.84
N ARG A 354 -20.55 -10.73 18.04
CA ARG A 354 -19.29 -9.99 18.12
C ARG A 354 -18.89 -9.36 16.79
N GLY A 355 -19.26 -9.97 15.66
CA GLY A 355 -19.01 -9.43 14.32
C GLY A 355 -19.84 -8.18 14.03
N VAL A 356 -21.12 -8.19 14.43
CA VAL A 356 -22.05 -7.08 14.20
C VAL A 356 -21.71 -5.84 15.03
N TYR A 357 -21.07 -6.00 16.19
CA TYR A 357 -20.62 -4.90 17.06
C TYR A 357 -19.11 -4.65 17.01
N ARG A 358 -18.43 -5.21 15.99
CA ARG A 358 -16.98 -5.11 15.85
C ARG A 358 -16.57 -3.68 15.49
N GLY A 359 -16.01 -2.99 16.48
CA GLY A 359 -15.51 -1.61 16.33
C GLY A 359 -16.36 -0.57 17.07
N LEU A 360 -17.45 -0.96 17.76
CA LEU A 360 -18.27 -0.02 18.52
C LEU A 360 -17.44 0.74 19.55
N GLY A 361 -16.56 0.03 20.28
CA GLY A 361 -15.65 0.67 21.23
C GLY A 361 -14.73 1.71 20.58
N THR A 362 -14.21 1.45 19.38
CA THR A 362 -13.38 2.43 18.66
C THR A 362 -14.17 3.65 18.21
N GLN A 363 -15.44 3.47 17.84
CA GLN A 363 -16.35 4.56 17.48
C GLN A 363 -16.63 5.45 18.70
N LEU A 364 -16.92 4.85 19.86
CA LEU A 364 -17.17 5.57 21.11
C LEU A 364 -15.93 6.32 21.61
N VAL A 365 -14.76 5.69 21.58
CA VAL A 365 -13.48 6.33 21.97
C VAL A 365 -13.15 7.51 21.06
N ARG A 366 -13.52 7.45 19.78
CA ARG A 366 -13.37 8.59 18.85
C ARG A 366 -14.36 9.72 19.16
N GLN A 367 -15.55 9.38 19.64
CA GLN A 367 -16.63 10.36 19.84
C GLN A 367 -16.37 11.28 21.03
N ILE A 368 -15.85 10.75 22.14
CA ILE A 368 -15.55 11.51 23.37
C ILE A 368 -14.62 12.73 23.12
N PRO A 369 -13.43 12.59 22.50
CA PRO A 369 -12.56 13.73 22.23
C PRO A 369 -13.15 14.67 21.18
N ASN A 370 -13.91 14.15 20.21
CA ASN A 370 -14.59 14.99 19.22
C ASN A 370 -15.64 15.91 19.88
N THR A 371 -16.42 15.37 20.82
CA THR A 371 -17.37 16.18 21.60
C THR A 371 -16.65 17.17 22.53
N ALA A 372 -15.54 16.76 23.17
CA ALA A 372 -14.77 17.66 24.03
C ALA A 372 -14.20 18.85 23.25
N ILE A 373 -13.56 18.61 22.09
CA ILE A 373 -13.00 19.66 21.24
C ILE A 373 -14.10 20.61 20.75
N MET A 374 -15.23 20.06 20.28
CA MET A 374 -16.37 20.86 19.83
C MET A 374 -16.85 21.81 20.94
N MET A 375 -16.89 21.34 22.18
CA MET A 375 -17.37 22.12 23.31
C MET A 375 -16.37 23.17 23.78
N SER A 376 -15.09 22.80 23.91
CA SER A 376 -14.04 23.77 24.20
C SER A 376 -13.97 24.87 23.14
N THR A 377 -14.16 24.51 21.86
CA THR A 377 -14.18 25.49 20.76
C THR A 377 -15.41 26.40 20.85
N TYR A 378 -16.59 25.84 21.12
CA TYR A 378 -17.81 26.62 21.29
C TYR A 378 -17.68 27.62 22.45
N GLU A 379 -17.22 27.18 23.63
CA GLU A 379 -17.03 28.04 24.80
C GLU A 379 -16.01 29.15 24.52
N ALA A 380 -14.89 28.82 23.87
CA ALA A 380 -13.89 29.81 23.49
C ALA A 380 -14.46 30.86 22.54
N VAL A 381 -15.26 30.44 21.55
CA VAL A 381 -15.90 31.36 20.59
C VAL A 381 -16.94 32.22 21.27
N VAL A 382 -17.80 31.65 22.12
CA VAL A 382 -18.81 32.41 22.89
C VAL A 382 -18.12 33.42 23.80
N TYR A 383 -17.08 33.02 24.53
CA TYR A 383 -16.32 33.91 25.39
C TYR A 383 -15.71 35.07 24.59
N LEU A 384 -15.01 34.78 23.49
CA LEU A 384 -14.40 35.81 22.64
C LEU A 384 -15.44 36.77 22.07
N LEU A 385 -16.55 36.26 21.55
CA LEU A 385 -17.62 37.09 21.00
C LEU A 385 -18.26 37.96 22.08
N THR A 386 -18.61 37.38 23.23
CA THR A 386 -19.18 38.15 24.34
C THR A 386 -18.21 39.23 24.81
N THR A 387 -16.91 38.94 24.98
CA THR A 387 -15.92 39.94 25.40
C THR A 387 -15.72 41.03 24.34
N HIS A 388 -15.59 40.69 23.06
CA HIS A 388 -15.40 41.69 21.99
C HIS A 388 -16.63 42.58 21.80
N PHE A 389 -17.83 42.01 21.81
CA PHE A 389 -19.06 42.77 21.59
C PHE A 389 -19.51 43.56 22.83
N ASN A 390 -19.29 43.07 24.06
CA ASN A 390 -19.55 43.89 25.26
C ASN A 390 -18.60 45.07 25.36
N ASN A 391 -17.30 44.91 25.09
CA ASN A 391 -16.34 46.00 25.21
C ASN A 391 -16.63 47.14 24.21
N ASN A 392 -17.03 46.82 22.99
CA ASN A 392 -17.40 47.82 21.98
C ASN A 392 -18.68 48.61 22.31
N PHE A 393 -19.56 48.07 23.18
CA PHE A 393 -20.80 48.73 23.55
C PHE A 393 -20.59 49.78 24.65
N TYR A 394 -19.58 49.61 25.52
CA TYR A 394 -19.21 50.58 26.56
C TYR A 394 -18.21 51.65 26.09
N GLU A 395 -17.49 51.43 25.00
CA GLU A 395 -16.61 52.47 24.41
C GLU A 395 -17.34 53.45 23.50
N ASN A 396 -18.58 53.16 23.07
CA ASN A 396 -19.38 54.01 22.16
C ASN A 396 -20.58 54.70 22.84
N THR A 397 -20.65 54.69 24.17
CA THR A 397 -21.58 55.47 24.99
C THR A 397 -20.80 56.29 26.00
#